data_AF-A0A1Q7W7P3-F1
#
_entry.id   AF-A0A1Q7W7P3-F1
#
_cell.length_a   1.000
_cell.length_b   1.000
_cell.length_c   1.000
_cell.angle_alpha   90.00
_cell.angle_beta   90.00
_cell.angle_gamma   90.00
#
_symmetry.space_group_name_H-M   'P 1'
#
loop_
_entity.id
_entity.type
_entity.pdbx_description
1 polymer ?
#
loop_
_entity_poly.entity_id
_entity_poly.type
_entity_poly.pdbx_seq_one_letter_code
_entity_poly.pdbx_strand_id
1 'polypeptide(L)' 'MVDILWVNSTPTDRLEHVRAREPPDGESIDVALFLRSGPESAIALARGLCNRAIRNSPVLTGWTVSDIRESSDP' A
#
# COMPACT_ATOMS: atom_id res chain seq x y z
N MET A 1 -12.82 13.77 -0.65
CA MET A 1 -12.12 12.54 -0.22
C MET A 1 -11.01 12.30 -1.24
N VAL A 2 -9.75 12.25 -0.81
CA VAL A 2 -8.60 12.06 -1.70
C VAL A 2 -8.03 10.68 -1.43
N ASP A 3 -7.84 9.88 -2.48
CA ASP A 3 -7.10 8.63 -2.36
C ASP A 3 -5.59 8.93 -2.40
N ILE A 4 -4.96 8.82 -1.23
CA ILE A 4 -3.56 9.19 -1.01
C ILE A 4 -2.62 8.33 -1.86
N LEU A 5 -2.93 7.05 -2.06
CA LEU A 5 -2.07 6.14 -2.80
C LEU A 5 -2.17 6.41 -4.30
N TRP A 6 -3.35 6.68 -4.84
CA TRP A 6 -3.50 7.09 -6.24
C TRP A 6 -2.78 8.41 -6.53
N VAL A 7 -2.92 9.42 -5.66
CA VAL A 7 -2.25 10.73 -5.85
C VAL A 7 -0.73 10.61 -5.85
N ASN A 8 -0.18 9.67 -5.10
CA ASN A 8 1.26 9.44 -5.03
C ASN A 8 1.75 8.37 -6.01
N SER A 9 0.86 7.78 -6.81
CA SER A 9 1.23 6.78 -7.83
C SER A 9 1.83 7.44 -9.07
N THR A 10 2.70 6.70 -9.74
CA THR A 10 3.31 7.03 -11.02
C THR A 10 3.04 5.89 -12.00
N PRO A 11 3.12 6.13 -13.32
CA PRO A 11 2.95 5.05 -14.30
C PRO A 11 3.90 3.86 -14.09
N THR A 12 5.07 4.09 -13.48
CA THR A 12 6.05 3.04 -13.17
C THR A 12 5.63 2.09 -12.05
N ASP A 13 4.71 2.49 -11.16
CA ASP A 13 4.19 1.59 -10.12
C ASP A 13 3.16 0.60 -10.67
N ARG A 14 2.61 0.87 -11.86
CA ARG A 14 1.65 0.02 -12.56
C ARG A 14 0.43 -0.37 -11.70
N LEU A 15 0.00 0.55 -10.84
CA LEU A 15 -1.16 0.41 -9.97
C LEU A 15 -2.45 0.37 -10.78
N GLU A 16 -3.28 -0.62 -10.51
CA GLU A 16 -4.59 -0.77 -11.16
C GLU A 16 -5.74 -0.59 -10.18
N HIS A 17 -5.59 -1.15 -8.96
CA HIS A 17 -6.61 -1.07 -7.92
C HIS A 17 -5.98 -1.00 -6.53
N VAL A 18 -6.67 -0.31 -5.62
CA VAL A 18 -6.35 -0.21 -4.21
C VAL A 18 -7.56 -0.73 -3.44
N ARG A 19 -7.33 -1.61 -2.47
CA ARG A 19 -8.34 -2.00 -1.47
C ARG A 19 -7.76 -1.77 -0.08
N ALA A 20 -8.50 -1.08 0.77
CA ALA A 20 -8.16 -0.91 2.17
C ALA A 20 -9.18 -1.63 3.05
N ARG A 21 -8.73 -2.19 4.18
CA ARG A 21 -9.60 -2.62 5.27
C ARG A 21 -8.98 -2.20 6.60
N GLU A 22 -9.83 -1.91 7.56
CA GLU A 22 -9.44 -1.69 8.95
C GLU A 22 -9.49 -3.04 9.68
N PRO A 23 -8.35 -3.58 10.13
CA PRO A 23 -8.35 -4.77 10.98
C PRO A 23 -8.87 -4.45 12.40
N PRO A 24 -9.27 -5.45 13.18
CA PRO A 24 -9.86 -5.24 14.51
C PRO A 24 -8.93 -4.60 15.55
N ASP A 25 -7.64 -4.47 15.27
CA ASP A 25 -6.69 -3.84 16.17
C ASP A 25 -6.93 -2.33 16.34
N GLY A 26 -7.57 -1.67 15.36
CA GLY A 26 -7.81 -0.23 15.33
C GLY A 26 -6.52 0.62 15.25
N GLU A 27 -5.37 -0.01 15.04
CA GLU A 27 -4.05 0.61 15.05
C GLU A 27 -3.36 0.54 13.67
N SER A 28 -3.91 -0.25 12.75
CA SER A 28 -3.36 -0.42 11.41
C SER A 28 -4.41 -0.31 10.30
N ILE A 29 -3.96 -0.28 9.06
CA ILE A 29 -4.81 -0.38 7.87
C ILE A 29 -4.16 -1.39 6.95
N ASP A 30 -4.87 -2.48 6.66
CA ASP A 30 -4.42 -3.46 5.68
C ASP A 30 -4.73 -2.92 4.28
N VAL A 31 -3.70 -2.81 3.44
CA VAL A 31 -3.85 -2.35 2.05
C VAL A 31 -3.43 -3.45 1.09
N ALA A 32 -4.34 -3.84 0.21
CA ALA A 32 -4.06 -4.69 -0.94
C ALA A 32 -3.89 -3.81 -2.20
N LEU A 33 -2.74 -3.93 -2.85
CA LEU A 33 -2.41 -3.25 -4.09
C LEU A 33 -2.39 -4.23 -5.25
N PHE A 34 -3.20 -3.96 -6.27
CA PHE A 34 -3.24 -4.76 -7.49
C PHE A 34 -2.37 -4.06 -8.53
N LEU A 35 -1.24 -4.69 -8.86
CA LEU A 35 -0.22 -4.12 -9.74
C LEU A 35 -0.06 -4.97 -11.00
N ARG A 36 0.09 -4.33 -12.15
CA ARG A 36 0.42 -5.01 -13.42
C ARG A 36 1.90 -5.33 -13.50
N SER A 37 2.37 -6.25 -12.66
CA SER A 37 3.78 -6.63 -12.57
C SER A 37 3.96 -8.14 -12.36
N GLY A 38 5.19 -8.62 -12.48
CA GLY A 38 5.52 -9.98 -12.03
C GLY A 38 5.49 -10.05 -10.49
N PRO A 39 5.29 -11.25 -9.92
CA PRO A 39 5.17 -11.44 -8.47
C PRO A 39 6.42 -10.95 -7.71
N GLU A 40 7.62 -11.23 -8.24
CA GLU A 40 8.89 -10.80 -7.64
C GLU A 40 9.02 -9.28 -7.53
N SER A 41 8.46 -8.54 -8.50
CA SER A 41 8.49 -7.08 -8.54
C SER A 41 7.36 -6.41 -7.78
N ALA A 42 6.25 -7.12 -7.52
CA ALA A 42 5.03 -6.53 -6.96
C ALA A 42 5.27 -5.97 -5.55
N ILE A 43 5.96 -6.73 -4.69
CA ILE A 43 6.27 -6.31 -3.32
C ILE A 43 7.14 -5.05 -3.31
N ALA A 44 8.18 -5.01 -4.15
CA ALA A 44 9.09 -3.86 -4.23
C ALA A 44 8.36 -2.59 -4.72
N LEU A 45 7.50 -2.72 -5.73
CA LEU A 45 6.69 -1.61 -6.24
C LEU A 45 5.66 -1.13 -5.21
N ALA A 46 4.96 -2.06 -4.55
CA ALA A 46 4.01 -1.77 -3.48
C ALA A 46 4.68 -0.99 -2.32
N ARG A 47 5.81 -1.50 -1.82
CA ARG A 47 6.58 -0.82 -0.77
C ARG A 47 7.08 0.55 -1.24
N GLY A 48 7.56 0.66 -2.47
CA GLY A 48 8.00 1.93 -3.05
C GLY A 48 6.90 2.98 -3.06
N LEU A 49 5.70 2.59 -3.52
CA LEU A 49 4.52 3.45 -3.54
C LEU A 49 4.09 3.86 -2.12
N CYS A 50 3.94 2.92 -1.19
CA CYS A 50 3.52 3.23 0.17
C CYS A 50 4.52 4.14 0.90
N ASN A 51 5.83 3.88 0.77
CA ASN A 51 6.86 4.74 1.35
C ASN A 51 6.84 6.16 0.75
N ARG A 52 6.59 6.28 -0.55
CA ARG A 52 6.45 7.58 -1.22
C ARG A 52 5.21 8.32 -0.72
N ALA A 53 4.08 7.63 -0.57
CA ALA A 53 2.87 8.20 -0.02
C ALA A 53 3.07 8.71 1.42
N ILE A 54 3.72 7.94 2.29
CA ILE A 54 4.05 8.37 3.67
C ILE A 54 4.94 9.61 3.65
N ARG A 55 5.98 9.63 2.82
CA ARG A 55 6.91 10.77 2.74
C ARG A 55 6.24 12.06 2.29
N ASN A 56 5.30 11.96 1.37
CA ASN A 56 4.72 13.13 0.68
C ASN A 56 3.38 13.59 1.28
N SER A 57 2.79 12.83 2.19
CA SER A 57 1.45 13.09 2.70
C SER A 57 1.49 13.38 4.20
N PRO A 58 1.33 14.65 4.63
CA PRO A 58 1.43 15.03 6.05
C PRO A 58 0.49 14.26 6.98
N VAL A 59 -0.68 13.83 6.48
CA VAL A 59 -1.64 13.02 7.24
C VAL A 59 -1.11 11.63 7.63
N LEU A 60 -0.08 11.14 6.95
CA LEU A 60 0.59 9.87 7.25
C LEU A 60 1.87 10.06 8.10
N THR A 61 2.05 11.22 8.74
CA THR A 61 3.19 11.44 9.64
C THR A 61 3.19 10.41 10.77
N GLY A 62 4.30 9.72 10.97
CA GLY A 62 4.45 8.66 11.99
C GLY A 62 4.02 7.26 11.53
N TRP A 63 3.44 7.13 10.34
CA TRP A 63 3.09 5.82 9.77
C TRP A 63 4.32 5.08 9.25
N THR A 64 4.24 3.75 9.24
CA THR A 64 5.26 2.85 8.67
C THR A 64 4.61 1.78 7.81
N VAL A 65 5.39 1.07 6.99
CA VAL A 65 4.90 0.01 6.09
C VAL A 65 5.54 -1.31 6.48
N SER A 66 4.70 -2.31 6.74
CA SER A 66 5.08 -3.71 6.90
C SER A 66 4.46 -4.57 5.79
N ASP A 67 5.12 -5.66 5.43
CA ASP A 67 4.48 -6.66 4.58
C ASP A 67 3.61 -7.53 5.48
N ILE A 68 2.34 -7.65 5.14
CA ILE A 68 1.46 -8.64 5.74
C ILE A 68 1.78 -9.95 5.03
N ARG A 69 2.37 -10.90 5.74
CA ARG A 69 2.31 -12.29 5.28
C ARG A 69 0.84 -12.67 5.34
N GLU A 70 0.25 -13.10 4.23
CA GLU A 70 -0.99 -13.87 4.33
C GLU A 70 -0.72 -14.99 5.34
N SER A 71 -1.37 -14.94 6.50
CA SER A 71 -1.49 -16.16 7.29
C SER A 71 -2.31 -17.08 6.40
N SER A 72 -1.70 -18.18 5.96
CA SER A 72 -2.42 -19.32 5.43
C SER A 72 -3.33 -19.83 6.56
N ASP A 73 -4.47 -19.18 6.76
CA ASP A 73 -5.53 -19.68 7.62
C ASP A 73 -6.53 -20.39 6.69
N PRO A 74 -6.78 -21.70 6.91
CA PRO A 74 -7.54 -22.58 6.02
C PRO A 74 -9.04 -22.29 5.96
#